data_AF-A0A7S1EJA0-F1
#
_entry.id   AF-A0A7S1EJA0-F1
#
_cell.length_a   1.000
_cell.length_b   1.000
_cell.length_c   1.000
_cell.angle_alpha   90.00
_cell.angle_beta   90.00
_cell.angle_gamma   90.00
#
_symmetry.space_group_name_H-M   'P 1'
#
loop_
_entity.id
_entity.type
_entity.pdbx_description
1 polymer ?
#
loop_
_entity_poly.entity_id
_entity_poly.type
_entity_poly.pdbx_seq_one_letter_code
_entity_poly.pdbx_strand_id
1 'polypeptide(L)'
;AARRRWGEGGDKRLKRGEEVVMQLYVQKPMLIARRKFDIRAFCLIASVKPLLVLSFSDFYLRRSCQVYSPSDLTDRSSHLTNICVQKHHYRFGEDNVWV
;
A
#
# COMPACT_ATOMS: atom_id res chain seq x y z
N ALA A 1 -7.01 23.59 18.90
CA ALA A 1 -7.67 22.39 18.31
C ALA A 1 -6.58 21.44 17.79
N ALA A 2 -6.41 20.26 18.42
CA ALA A 2 -5.30 19.37 18.12
C ALA A 2 -5.48 18.64 16.78
N ARG A 3 -4.55 18.86 15.83
CA ARG A 3 -4.43 18.07 14.60
C ARG A 3 -3.97 16.66 14.97
N ARG A 4 -4.88 15.67 14.92
CA ARG A 4 -4.52 14.25 15.09
C ARG A 4 -3.56 13.81 13.97
N ARG A 5 -2.38 13.32 14.34
CA ARG A 5 -1.42 12.71 13.41
C ARG A 5 -1.93 11.32 13.00
N TRP A 6 -2.03 11.09 11.70
CA TRP A 6 -2.27 9.75 11.16
C TRP A 6 -0.99 8.93 11.34
N GLY A 7 -0.95 8.03 12.32
CA GLY A 7 0.23 7.22 12.63
C GLY A 7 0.22 6.56 14.01
N GLU A 8 -0.54 7.09 14.97
CA GLU A 8 -0.71 6.50 16.30
C GLU A 8 -1.78 5.40 16.24
N GLY A 9 -1.38 4.24 15.72
CA GLY A 9 -2.23 3.07 15.55
C GLY A 9 -2.43 2.31 16.86
N GLY A 10 -3.33 2.79 17.73
CA GLY A 10 -3.95 1.92 18.72
C GLY A 10 -4.78 0.81 18.06
N ASP A 11 -4.96 -0.31 18.74
CA ASP A 11 -5.87 -1.40 18.33
C ASP A 11 -7.31 -0.88 18.25
N LYS A 12 -7.70 -0.38 17.07
CA LYS A 12 -9.08 0.03 16.81
C LYS A 12 -9.88 -1.23 16.56
N ARG A 13 -10.48 -1.76 17.62
CA ARG A 13 -11.49 -2.80 17.51
C ARG A 13 -12.61 -2.33 16.60
N LEU A 14 -12.99 -3.18 15.65
CA LEU A 14 -14.13 -2.98 14.77
C LEU A 14 -15.37 -2.72 15.63
N LYS A 15 -16.07 -1.62 15.36
CA LYS A 15 -17.31 -1.32 16.06
C LYS A 15 -18.45 -2.10 15.43
N ARG A 16 -19.43 -2.49 16.25
CA ARG A 16 -20.65 -3.11 15.75
C ARG A 16 -21.37 -2.12 14.82
N GLY A 17 -21.62 -2.53 13.57
CA GLY A 17 -22.21 -1.68 12.53
C GLY A 17 -21.20 -0.93 11.65
N GLU A 18 -19.89 -1.13 11.84
CA GLU A 18 -18.88 -0.59 10.93
C GLU A 18 -18.83 -1.42 9.64
N GLU A 19 -19.05 -0.77 8.50
CA GLU A 19 -18.98 -1.42 7.18
C GLU A 19 -17.51 -1.61 6.78
N VAL A 20 -17.10 -2.86 6.62
CA VAL A 20 -15.73 -3.23 6.23
C VAL A 20 -15.73 -4.30 5.16
N VAL A 21 -14.64 -4.32 4.38
CA VAL A 21 -14.36 -5.39 3.43
C VAL A 21 -13.39 -6.38 4.06
N MET A 22 -13.79 -7.65 4.13
CA MET A 22 -12.88 -8.75 4.46
C MET A 22 -12.27 -9.31 3.18
N GLN A 23 -10.95 -9.23 3.07
CA GLN A 23 -10.20 -9.71 1.93
C GLN A 23 -9.16 -10.74 2.37
N LEU A 24 -9.05 -11.85 1.65
CA LEU A 24 -7.99 -12.82 1.86
C LEU A 24 -6.62 -12.17 1.62
N TYR A 25 -5.74 -12.26 2.63
CA TYR A 25 -4.40 -11.71 2.53
C TYR A 25 -3.53 -12.54 1.58
N VAL A 26 -2.81 -11.88 0.67
CA VAL A 26 -1.84 -12.53 -0.21
C VAL A 26 -0.60 -12.90 0.60
N GLN A 27 -0.54 -14.14 1.07
CA GLN A 27 0.51 -14.65 1.98
C GLN A 27 1.86 -14.92 1.29
N LYS A 28 1.86 -15.14 -0.03
CA LYS A 28 3.06 -15.42 -0.82
C LYS A 28 3.19 -14.40 -1.96
N PRO A 29 3.41 -13.10 -1.65
CA PRO A 29 3.55 -12.09 -2.69
C PRO A 29 4.88 -12.28 -3.44
N MET A 30 4.93 -11.81 -4.69
CA MET A 30 6.21 -11.61 -5.37
C MET A 30 7.04 -10.57 -4.60
N LEU A 31 8.35 -10.81 -4.49
CA LEU A 31 9.27 -9.95 -3.76
C LEU A 31 10.38 -9.45 -4.68
N ILE A 32 10.75 -8.18 -4.53
CA ILE A 32 11.96 -7.61 -5.14
C ILE A 32 12.91 -7.29 -4.01
N ALA A 33 14.13 -7.84 -4.08
CA ALA A 33 15.12 -7.73 -3.00
C ALA A 33 14.53 -8.12 -1.61
N ARG A 34 13.70 -9.18 -1.58
CA ARG A 34 12.99 -9.67 -0.38
C ARG A 34 11.97 -8.71 0.23
N ARG A 35 11.63 -7.61 -0.45
CA ARG A 35 10.64 -6.62 0.01
C ARG A 35 9.37 -6.71 -0.82
N LYS A 36 8.22 -6.47 -0.18
CA LYS A 36 6.92 -6.48 -0.85
C LYS A 36 6.77 -5.21 -1.67
N PHE A 37 6.05 -5.29 -2.79
CA PHE A 37 5.71 -4.13 -3.58
C PHE A 37 4.29 -4.24 -4.15
N ASP A 38 3.78 -3.11 -4.63
CA ASP A 38 2.62 -3.06 -5.52
C ASP A 38 2.95 -2.24 -6.76
N ILE A 39 2.18 -2.43 -7.83
CA ILE A 39 2.31 -1.69 -9.09
C ILE A 39 1.29 -0.56 -9.11
N ARG A 40 1.76 0.67 -9.33
CA ARG A 40 0.91 1.80 -9.67
C ARG A 40 0.93 2.02 -11.18
N ALA A 41 -0.16 1.65 -11.83
CA ALA A 41 -0.47 2.03 -13.20
C ALA A 41 -1.53 3.14 -13.23
N PHE A 42 -1.55 3.91 -14.31
CA PHE A 42 -2.53 4.99 -14.52
C PHE A 42 -3.40 4.67 -15.73
N CYS A 43 -4.68 5.04 -15.64
CA CYS A 43 -5.59 5.04 -16.79
C CYS A 43 -6.50 6.27 -16.73
N LEU A 44 -6.93 6.74 -17.91
CA LEU A 44 -7.91 7.80 -18.09
C LEU A 44 -9.18 7.22 -18.70
N ILE A 45 -10.30 7.36 -18.00
CA ILE A 45 -11.62 7.09 -18.57
C ILE A 45 -12.07 8.36 -19.27
N ALA A 46 -11.95 8.40 -20.59
CA ALA A 46 -12.27 9.57 -21.42
C ALA A 46 -13.78 9.62 -21.77
N SER A 47 -14.45 8.48 -21.78
CA SER A 47 -15.90 8.40 -21.93
C SER A 47 -16.43 7.11 -21.30
N VAL A 48 -17.66 7.15 -20.80
CA VAL A 48 -18.39 5.97 -20.28
C VAL A 48 -19.48 5.49 -21.23
N LYS A 49 -19.80 6.28 -22.27
CA LYS A 49 -20.78 5.93 -23.31
C LYS A 49 -20.47 6.70 -24.61
N PRO A 50 -19.74 6.10 -25.56
CA PRO A 50 -19.13 4.77 -25.51
C PRO A 50 -18.02 4.67 -24.46
N LEU A 51 -17.72 3.47 -23.97
CA LEU A 51 -16.61 3.29 -23.03
C LEU A 51 -15.27 3.52 -23.76
N LEU A 52 -14.51 4.50 -23.30
CA LEU A 52 -13.16 4.81 -23.77
C LEU A 52 -12.22 4.91 -22.56
N VAL A 53 -11.29 3.95 -22.46
CA VAL A 53 -10.28 3.88 -21.41
C VAL A 53 -8.89 3.90 -22.05
N LEU A 54 -8.07 4.87 -21.67
CA LEU A 54 -6.71 5.04 -22.13
C LEU A 54 -5.75 4.64 -21.02
N SER A 55 -4.89 3.64 -21.22
CA SER A 55 -3.84 3.28 -20.27
C SER A 55 -2.58 4.08 -20.54
N PHE A 56 -1.94 4.57 -19.49
CA PHE A 56 -0.59 5.13 -19.59
C PHE A 56 0.42 3.99 -19.68
N SER A 57 1.45 4.14 -20.53
CA SER A 57 2.54 3.15 -20.67
C SER A 57 3.38 3.04 -19.41
N ASP A 58 3.53 4.17 -18.71
CA ASP A 58 4.44 4.28 -17.59
C ASP A 58 3.73 3.87 -16.30
N PHE A 59 4.42 3.05 -15.52
CA PHE A 59 4.02 2.61 -14.19
C PHE A 59 5.23 2.68 -13.26
N TYR A 60 5.00 2.59 -11.97
CA TYR A 60 6.08 2.46 -11.00
C TYR A 60 5.70 1.50 -9.89
N LEU A 61 6.71 0.93 -9.25
CA LEU A 61 6.54 0.05 -8.11
C LEU A 61 6.64 0.85 -6.82
N ARG A 62 5.71 0.60 -5.90
CA ARG A 62 5.75 1.12 -4.54
C ARG A 62 6.22 -0.01 -3.64
N ARG A 63 7.48 0.07 -3.21
CA ARG A 63 8.13 -0.98 -2.42
C ARG A 63 8.04 -0.68 -0.92
N SER A 64 7.94 -1.72 -0.11
CA SER A 64 8.07 -1.61 1.35
C SER A 64 9.51 -1.25 1.73
N CYS A 65 9.68 -0.51 2.82
CA CYS A 65 10.99 -0.22 3.42
C CYS A 65 11.58 -1.44 4.14
N GLN A 66 10.74 -2.37 4.59
CA GLN A 66 11.16 -3.57 5.33
C GLN A 66 11.10 -4.84 4.50
N VAL A 67 11.92 -5.81 4.91
CA VAL A 67 11.92 -7.18 4.39
C VAL A 67 10.60 -7.85 4.75
N TYR A 68 10.00 -8.54 3.79
CA TYR A 68 8.74 -9.22 3.99
C TYR A 68 8.89 -10.41 4.94
N SER A 69 8.04 -10.47 5.96
CA SER A 69 7.98 -11.57 6.92
C SER A 69 6.53 -12.07 7.06
N PRO A 70 6.17 -13.25 6.53
CA PRO A 70 4.80 -13.75 6.66
C PRO A 70 4.45 -14.17 8.10
N SER A 71 5.45 -14.31 8.98
CA SER A 71 5.27 -14.71 10.38
C SER A 71 4.98 -13.55 11.32
N ASP A 72 5.20 -12.29 10.91
CA ASP A 72 5.00 -11.10 11.75
C ASP A 72 4.07 -10.07 11.09
N LEU A 73 2.76 -10.27 11.27
CA LEU A 73 1.74 -9.35 10.76
C LEU A 73 1.67 -8.01 11.53
N THR A 74 2.41 -7.87 12.63
CA THR A 74 2.40 -6.65 13.45
C THR A 74 3.24 -5.55 12.82
N ASP A 75 4.30 -5.91 12.09
CA ASP A 75 5.10 -4.98 11.30
C ASP A 75 4.37 -4.55 10.02
N ARG A 76 3.53 -3.53 10.16
CA ARG A 76 2.81 -2.93 9.04
C ARG A 76 3.73 -2.42 7.93
N SER A 77 4.98 -2.06 8.25
CA SER A 77 5.91 -1.51 7.27
C SER A 77 6.47 -2.55 6.31
N SER A 78 6.42 -3.84 6.65
CA SER A 78 6.74 -4.94 5.73
C SER A 78 5.55 -5.39 4.87
N HIS A 79 4.32 -5.19 5.35
CA HIS A 79 3.09 -5.69 4.73
C HIS A 79 2.30 -4.67 3.90
N LEU A 80 2.39 -3.38 4.23
CA LEU A 80 1.67 -2.29 3.57
C LEU A 80 2.64 -1.43 2.77
N THR A 81 2.43 -1.28 1.47
CA THR A 81 3.31 -0.53 0.56
C THR A 81 2.91 0.95 0.43
N ASN A 82 1.88 1.39 1.16
CA ASN A 82 1.37 2.75 1.11
C ASN A 82 2.41 3.77 1.58
N ILE A 83 2.63 4.83 0.79
CA ILE A 83 3.54 5.93 1.13
C ILE A 83 3.21 6.54 2.50
N CYS A 84 1.93 6.64 2.87
CA CYS A 84 1.53 7.17 4.18
C CYS A 84 2.05 6.35 5.37
N VAL A 85 2.24 5.04 5.20
CA VAL A 85 2.85 4.15 6.20
C VAL A 85 4.37 4.22 6.08
N GLN A 86 4.87 4.12 4.84
CA GLN A 86 6.31 4.03 4.57
C GLN A 86 7.09 5.29 4.94
N LYS A 87 6.51 6.50 4.78
CA LYS A 87 7.17 7.78 5.05
C LYS A 87 7.64 7.98 6.49
N HIS A 88 7.11 7.19 7.43
CA HIS A 88 7.48 7.25 8.84
C HIS A 88 8.59 6.25 9.19
N HIS A 89 8.97 5.38 8.25
CA HIS A 89 10.03 4.42 8.44
C HIS A 89 11.40 5.08 8.23
N TYR A 90 12.40 4.75 9.04
CA TYR A 90 13.72 5.40 8.99
C TYR A 90 14.45 5.18 7.65
N ARG A 91 14.19 4.06 6.95
CA ARG A 91 14.72 3.76 5.60
C ARG A 91 13.93 4.41 4.46
N PHE A 92 13.04 5.35 4.74
CA PHE A 92 12.25 5.97 3.69
C PHE A 92 13.11 6.84 2.78
N GLY A 93 13.11 6.56 1.47
CA GLY A 93 13.95 7.24 0.48
C GLY A 93 15.06 6.37 -0.10
N GLU A 94 15.36 5.24 0.53
CA GLU A 94 16.29 4.20 0.05
C GLU A 94 15.58 3.28 -0.96
N ASP A 95 15.21 3.83 -2.12
CA ASP A 95 14.54 3.13 -3.23
C ASP A 95 13.14 2.59 -2.89
N ASN A 96 12.20 3.49 -2.59
CA ASN A 96 10.80 3.09 -2.37
C ASN A 96 9.91 3.26 -3.60
N VAL A 97 10.41 3.96 -4.62
CA VAL A 97 9.77 4.16 -5.92
C VAL A 97 10.73 3.63 -6.98
N TRP A 98 10.31 2.58 -7.69
CA TRP A 98 11.09 1.96 -8.76
C TRP A 98 10.37 2.18 -10.08
N VAL A 99 11.09 2.67 -11.10
CA VAL A 99 10.65 2.74 -12.49
C VAL A 99 11.28 1.58 -13.24
#